data_AF-A0A8S3C537-F1
#
_entry.id   AF-A0A8S3C537-F1
#
_cell.length_a   1.000
_cell.length_b   1.000
_cell.length_c   1.000
_cell.angle_alpha   90.00
_cell.angle_beta   90.00
_cell.angle_gamma   90.00
#
_symmetry.space_group_name_H-M   'P 1'
#
loop_
_entity.id
_entity.type
_entity.pdbx_description
1 polymer ?
#
loop_
_entity_poly.entity_id
_entity_poly.type
_entity_poly.pdbx_seq_one_letter_code
_entity_poly.pdbx_strand_id
1 'polypeptide(L)' 'LPFKVEHRSRNLAKLHACILKGCEIPNTLSRDCQDLLTRLLEPSPTKRISMQEILRHPFLVS' A
#
# COMPACT_ATOMS: atom_id res chain seq x y z
N LEU A 1 -10.45 2.53 3.29
CA LEU A 1 -9.39 2.77 2.29
C LEU A 1 -8.23 3.48 2.97
N PRO A 2 -6.98 3.07 2.72
CA PRO A 2 -5.78 3.59 3.40
C PRO A 2 -5.60 5.11 3.25
N PHE A 3 -6.18 5.70 2.19
CA PHE A 3 -6.21 7.14 1.96
C PHE A 3 -7.55 7.73 2.41
N LYS A 4 -7.52 8.51 3.50
CA LYS A 4 -8.65 9.31 3.99
C LYS A 4 -8.63 10.67 3.29
N VAL A 5 -9.53 10.88 2.33
CA VAL A 5 -9.73 12.18 1.68
C VAL A 5 -11.21 12.49 1.72
N GLU A 6 -11.58 13.56 2.42
CA GLU A 6 -12.95 14.06 2.41
C GLU A 6 -13.31 14.58 1.01
N HIS A 7 -14.52 14.28 0.54
CA HIS A 7 -15.00 14.66 -0.79
C HIS A 7 -14.07 14.26 -1.96
N ARG A 8 -13.66 12.98 -2.01
CA ARG A 8 -12.75 12.41 -3.03
C ARG A 8 -13.00 12.91 -4.46
N SER A 9 -14.27 12.94 -4.87
CA SER A 9 -14.70 13.28 -6.23
C SER A 9 -14.41 14.74 -6.61
N ARG A 10 -14.31 15.64 -5.62
CA ARG A 10 -14.06 17.09 -5.85
C ARG A 10 -12.59 17.46 -5.82
N ASN A 11 -11.67 16.57 -5.44
CA ASN A 11 -10.27 16.94 -5.31
C ASN A 11 -9.28 15.81 -5.66
N LEU A 12 -9.28 15.42 -6.94
CA LEU A 12 -8.35 14.43 -7.49
C LEU A 12 -6.88 14.79 -7.27
N ALA A 13 -6.53 16.08 -7.27
CA ALA A 13 -5.18 16.52 -6.96
C ALA A 13 -4.77 16.18 -5.52
N LYS A 14 -5.65 16.42 -4.54
CA LYS A 14 -5.41 16.00 -3.14
C LYS A 14 -5.34 14.49 -3.00
N LEU A 15 -6.18 13.74 -3.71
CA LEU A 15 -6.13 12.28 -3.71
C LEU A 15 -4.79 11.77 -4.28
N HIS A 16 -4.35 12.33 -5.41
CA HIS A 16 -3.07 11.97 -6.02
C HIS A 16 -1.89 12.28 -5.07
N ALA A 17 -1.92 13.44 -4.40
CA ALA A 17 -0.93 13.78 -3.39
C ALA A 17 -0.92 12.79 -2.22
N CYS A 18 -2.08 12.34 -1.75
CA CYS A 18 -2.15 11.30 -0.71
C CYS A 18 -1.60 9.95 -1.18
N ILE A 19 -1.84 9.56 -2.43
CA ILE A 19 -1.28 8.32 -3.00
C ILE A 19 0.25 8.41 -3.05
N LEU A 20 0.80 9.53 -3.52
CA LEU A 20 2.25 9.75 -3.58
C LEU A 20 2.90 9.84 -2.20
N LYS A 21 2.19 10.36 -1.20
CA LYS A 21 2.65 10.40 0.20
C LYS A 21 2.75 9.00 0.82
N GLY A 22 1.99 8.02 0.31
CA GLY A 22 1.87 6.69 0.90
C GLY A 22 0.89 6.67 2.08
N CYS A 23 0.81 5.52 2.75
CA CYS A 23 -0.06 5.31 3.90
C CYS A 23 0.69 4.65 5.05
N GLU A 24 0.22 4.90 6.27
CA GLU A 24 0.72 4.24 7.47
C GLU A 24 0.07 2.85 7.60
N ILE A 25 0.90 1.82 7.76
CA ILE A 25 0.44 0.45 8.00
C ILE A 25 0.26 0.24 9.51
N PRO A 26 -0.89 -0.29 9.97
CA PRO A 26 -1.12 -0.51 11.40
C PRO A 26 -0.15 -1.54 12.00
N ASN A 27 0.40 -1.21 13.18
CA ASN A 27 1.27 -2.11 13.94
C ASN A 27 0.55 -3.32 14.54
N THR A 28 -0.77 -3.38 14.43
CA THR A 28 -1.62 -4.50 14.92
C THR A 28 -1.57 -5.74 14.03
N LEU A 29 -0.99 -5.62 12.84
CA LEU A 29 -0.89 -6.71 11.87
C LEU A 29 0.36 -7.57 12.14
N SER A 30 0.37 -8.81 11.63
CA SER A 30 1.59 -9.63 11.67
C SER A 30 2.71 -8.95 10.87
N ARG A 31 3.97 -9.21 11.25
CA ARG A 31 5.13 -8.61 10.57
C ARG A 31 5.14 -8.90 9.08
N ASP A 32 4.77 -10.12 8.69
CA ASP A 32 4.71 -10.52 7.28
C ASP A 32 3.58 -9.82 6.52
N CYS A 33 2.44 -9.56 7.18
CA CYS A 33 1.35 -8.78 6.59
C CYS A 33 1.77 -7.32 6.39
N GLN A 34 2.45 -6.74 7.38
CA GLN A 34 2.97 -5.37 7.30
C GLN A 34 3.99 -5.22 6.16
N ASP A 35 4.90 -6.19 6.02
CA ASP A 35 5.89 -6.21 4.94
C ASP A 35 5.22 -6.28 3.56
N LEU A 36 4.28 -7.21 3.38
CA LEU A 36 3.56 -7.35 2.12
C LEU A 36 2.82 -6.07 1.74
N LEU A 37 2.08 -5.47 2.68
CA LEU A 37 1.31 -4.24 2.42
C LEU A 37 2.21 -3.06 2.08
N THR A 38 3.37 -2.94 2.74
CA THR A 38 4.35 -1.88 2.47
C THR A 38 4.88 -1.99 1.05
N ARG A 39 5.24 -3.20 0.60
CA ARG A 39 5.76 -3.43 -0.75
C ARG A 39 4.68 -3.34 -1.84
N LEU A 40 3.43 -3.68 -1.50
CA LEU A 40 2.29 -3.61 -2.41
C LEU A 40 1.81 -2.17 -2.64
N LEU A 41 1.82 -1.35 -1.58
CA LEU A 41 1.37 0.05 -1.60
C LEU A 41 2.51 1.04 -1.86
N GLU A 42 3.66 0.56 -2.33
CA GLU A 42 4.79 1.38 -2.78
C GLU A 42 4.34 2.36 -3.88
N PRO A 43 4.49 3.68 -3.67
CA PRO A 43 4.07 4.70 -4.63
C PRO A 43 4.78 4.57 -5.97
N SER A 44 6.06 4.20 -5.97
CA SER A 44 6.85 4.05 -7.19
C SER A 44 6.54 2.73 -7.91
N PRO A 45 6.01 2.74 -9.15
CA PRO A 45 5.65 1.51 -9.86
C PRO A 45 6.85 0.58 -10.11
N THR A 46 8.06 1.14 -10.24
CA THR A 46 9.29 0.36 -10.48
C THR A 46 9.84 -0.31 -9.23
N LYS A 47 9.44 0.15 -8.04
CA LYS A 47 9.82 -0.45 -6.74
C LYS A 47 8.71 -1.35 -6.18
N ARG A 48 7.49 -1.23 -6.71
CA ARG A 48 6.34 -2.03 -6.27
C ARG A 48 6.58 -3.50 -6.54
N ILE A 49 6.26 -4.33 -5.55
CA ILE A 49 6.38 -5.78 -5.64
C ILE A 49 5.64 -6.33 -6.87
N SER A 50 6.28 -7.28 -7.57
CA SER A 50 5.67 -7.97 -8.70
C SER A 50 4.70 -9.06 -8.25
N MET A 51 3.80 -9.48 -9.14
CA MET A 51 2.85 -10.56 -8.83
C MET A 51 3.56 -11.88 -8.49
N GLN A 52 4.67 -12.19 -9.16
CA GLN A 52 5.46 -13.40 -8.89
C GLN A 52 6.06 -13.37 -7.48
N GLU A 53 6.49 -12.21 -7.00
CA GLU A 53 7.01 -12.05 -5.64
C GLU A 53 5.89 -12.11 -4.59
N ILE A 54 4.71 -11.55 -4.89
CA ILE A 54 3.54 -11.63 -3.99
C ILE A 54 3.20 -13.10 -3.71
N LEU A 55 3.10 -13.93 -4.75
CA LEU A 55 2.76 -15.35 -4.62
C LEU A 55 3.79 -16.17 -3.82
N ARG A 56 5.02 -15.65 -3.68
CA ARG A 56 6.11 -16.28 -2.91
C ARG A 56 6.31 -15.63 -1.55
N HIS A 57 5.49 -14.64 -1.20
CA HIS A 57 5.65 -13.87 0.01
C HIS A 57 5.27 -14.71 1.24
N PRO A 58 6.05 -14.67 2.34
CA PRO A 58 5.78 -15.43 3.57
C PRO A 58 4.33 -15.37 4.02
N PHE A 59 3.72 -14.17 4.04
CA PHE A 59 2.31 -13.97 4.38
C PHE A 59 1.28 -14.85 3.62
N LEU A 60 1.55 -15.24 2.36
CA LEU A 60 0.64 -16.07 1.57
C LEU A 60 0.97 -17.56 1.62
N VAL A 61 2.20 -17.92 1.99
CA VAL A 61 2.67 -19.32 2.04
C VAL A 61 2.76 -19.86 3.46
N SER A 62 2.60 -19.00 4.47
CA SER A 62 2.57 -19.32 5.91
C SER A 62 1.25 -19.93 6.36
#